data_AF-A0A535ARC2-F1
#
_entry.id   AF-A0A535ARC2-F1
#
_cell.length_a   1.000
_cell.length_b   1.000
_cell.length_c   1.000
_cell.angle_alpha   90.00
_cell.angle_beta   90.00
_cell.angle_gamma   90.00
#
_symmetry.space_group_name_H-M   'P 1'
#
loop_
_entity.id
_entity.type
_entity.pdbx_description
1 polymer ?
#
loop_
_entity_poly.entity_id
_entity_poly.type
_entity_poly.pdbx_seq_one_letter_code
_entity_poly.pdbx_strand_id
1 'polypeptide(L)'
;MQNKSDPSVAIGKNGTVYFGYANSDGRPHIAVSRNEGISWTDDHDVGAALGINNVVFPAVVAGDDDRAAFAFLGTSTGGNYEADDFAGVWQLYVAHTYDGGKTWTTTTVDTPSDPVQVGCIWLSGGSNDCRNLLDFMDATLDAQGIVHVGYPDGCTRTCATQPAVKTDTANGYRTRLASVGRQTGGIRLFHEFDADLTVSGLTMGVSRSQSATVVATVTNRGASDAGAFVVRFSDGSRTLDANVSGLAAGQTVKVSVLWSTQIKNGTYRITATADATNAVSETNETNNSLARTFTVSGGKVTAQ
;
A
#
# COMPACT_ATOMS: atom_id res chain seq x y z
N MET A 1 26.70 3.17 -8.32
CA MET A 1 27.51 3.78 -7.22
C MET A 1 26.79 5.03 -6.78
N GLN A 2 26.71 5.28 -5.48
CA GLN A 2 25.82 6.27 -4.87
C GLN A 2 26.15 7.73 -5.22
N ASN A 3 25.13 8.59 -5.33
CA ASN A 3 25.29 10.05 -5.40
C ASN A 3 25.55 10.66 -3.99
N LYS A 4 25.73 11.98 -3.87
CA LYS A 4 26.06 12.72 -2.62
C LYS A 4 25.02 12.61 -1.50
N SER A 5 23.80 12.16 -1.76
CA SER A 5 22.78 11.99 -0.72
C SER A 5 23.04 10.72 0.08
N ASP A 6 23.01 10.83 1.41
CA ASP A 6 23.15 9.69 2.31
C ASP A 6 22.09 8.62 2.01
N PRO A 7 22.42 7.33 2.15
CA PRO A 7 21.46 6.26 1.93
C PRO A 7 20.70 5.99 3.23
N SER A 8 19.70 5.11 3.16
CA SER A 8 19.02 4.61 4.35
C SER A 8 18.86 3.10 4.30
N VAL A 9 18.88 2.48 5.48
CA VAL A 9 18.80 1.04 5.65
C VAL A 9 17.74 0.71 6.70
N ALA A 10 16.93 -0.30 6.43
CA ALA A 10 16.01 -0.88 7.39
C ALA A 10 16.12 -2.40 7.39
N ILE A 11 15.74 -3.00 8.51
CA ILE A 11 15.84 -4.44 8.72
C ILE A 11 14.46 -4.95 9.11
N GLY A 12 13.95 -5.90 8.33
CA GLY A 12 12.71 -6.62 8.63
C GLY A 12 12.86 -7.52 9.84
N LYS A 13 11.72 -7.97 10.36
CA LYS A 13 11.61 -8.72 11.61
C LYS A 13 12.58 -9.91 11.78
N ASN A 14 12.91 -10.65 10.72
CA ASN A 14 13.86 -11.78 10.78
C ASN A 14 15.11 -11.56 9.91
N GLY A 15 15.45 -10.31 9.60
CA GLY A 15 16.78 -9.94 9.10
C GLY A 15 16.88 -9.65 7.61
N THR A 16 15.77 -9.56 6.87
CA THR A 16 15.81 -9.01 5.51
C THR A 16 16.23 -7.55 5.56
N VAL A 17 17.28 -7.18 4.85
CA VAL A 17 17.81 -5.81 4.84
C VAL A 17 17.37 -5.10 3.57
N TYR A 18 16.80 -3.90 3.71
CA TYR A 18 16.41 -3.02 2.63
C TYR A 18 17.34 -1.81 2.61
N PHE A 19 17.97 -1.53 1.47
CA PHE A 19 18.91 -0.43 1.30
C PHE A 19 18.44 0.53 0.21
N GLY A 20 17.90 1.68 0.61
CA GLY A 20 17.38 2.73 -0.26
C GLY A 20 18.41 3.83 -0.45
N TYR A 21 18.65 4.25 -1.69
CA TYR A 21 19.75 5.15 -2.03
C TYR A 21 19.51 5.96 -3.30
N ALA A 22 20.27 7.04 -3.44
CA ALA A 22 20.40 7.78 -4.69
C ALA A 22 21.43 7.07 -5.58
N ASN A 23 21.00 6.44 -6.67
CA ASN A 23 21.91 5.76 -7.58
C ASN A 23 22.74 6.76 -8.42
N SER A 24 23.77 6.28 -9.12
CA SER A 24 24.68 7.09 -9.93
C SER A 24 23.99 7.82 -11.09
N ASP A 25 22.81 7.36 -11.49
CA ASP A 25 21.95 8.00 -12.49
C ASP A 25 21.04 9.09 -11.88
N GLY A 26 21.13 9.32 -10.56
CA GLY A 26 20.34 10.30 -9.83
C GLY A 26 18.99 9.78 -9.33
N ARG A 27 18.64 8.52 -9.59
CA ARG A 27 17.29 8.00 -9.32
C ARG A 27 17.17 7.28 -7.98
N PRO A 28 15.96 7.18 -7.40
CA PRO A 28 15.70 6.42 -6.17
C PRO A 28 15.76 4.93 -6.44
N HIS A 29 16.83 4.28 -5.99
CA HIS A 29 16.97 2.83 -6.05
C HIS A 29 16.83 2.22 -4.67
N ILE A 30 16.34 0.99 -4.61
CA ILE A 30 16.33 0.17 -3.41
C ILE A 30 16.73 -1.26 -3.75
N ALA A 31 17.62 -1.84 -2.95
CA ALA A 31 18.08 -3.21 -3.08
C ALA A 31 17.84 -3.99 -1.79
N VAL A 32 17.74 -5.31 -1.91
CA VAL A 32 17.41 -6.21 -0.80
C VAL A 32 18.55 -7.18 -0.54
N SER A 33 18.93 -7.37 0.72
CA SER A 33 19.80 -8.46 1.15
C SER A 33 19.04 -9.43 2.04
N ARG A 34 19.27 -10.72 1.82
CA ARG A 34 18.68 -11.82 2.61
C ARG A 34 19.75 -12.64 3.35
N ASN A 35 20.96 -12.11 3.39
CA ASN A 35 22.14 -12.75 3.98
C ASN A 35 23.04 -11.70 4.63
N GLU A 36 22.44 -10.83 5.45
CA GLU A 36 23.17 -9.89 6.31
C GLU A 36 24.10 -8.94 5.54
N GLY A 37 23.70 -8.52 4.35
CA GLY A 37 24.45 -7.58 3.50
C GLY A 37 25.58 -8.20 2.67
N ILE A 38 25.76 -9.54 2.72
CA ILE A 38 26.79 -10.23 1.93
C ILE A 38 26.51 -10.12 0.43
N SER A 39 25.25 -10.29 0.02
CA SER A 39 24.81 -10.09 -1.36
C SER A 39 23.50 -9.31 -1.44
N TRP A 40 23.31 -8.64 -2.57
CA TRP A 40 22.15 -7.79 -2.84
C TRP A 40 21.45 -8.25 -4.11
N THR A 41 20.13 -8.32 -4.06
CA THR A 41 19.24 -8.67 -5.16
C THR A 41 18.10 -7.65 -5.25
N ASP A 42 17.24 -7.79 -6.26
CA ASP A 42 16.02 -6.98 -6.39
C ASP A 42 16.30 -5.47 -6.33
N ASP A 43 17.33 -5.01 -7.05
CA ASP A 43 17.59 -3.58 -7.20
C ASP A 43 16.54 -2.96 -8.13
N HIS A 44 15.73 -2.04 -7.59
CA HIS A 44 14.61 -1.43 -8.29
C HIS A 44 14.69 0.10 -8.29
N ASP A 45 14.58 0.70 -9.48
CA ASP A 45 14.28 2.14 -9.65
C ASP A 45 12.80 2.38 -9.31
N VAL A 46 12.53 2.81 -8.07
CA VAL A 46 11.15 3.05 -7.58
C VAL A 46 10.58 4.38 -8.08
N GLY A 47 11.36 5.17 -8.81
CA GLY A 47 10.96 6.46 -9.39
C GLY A 47 10.66 6.39 -10.89
N ALA A 48 11.01 5.29 -11.56
CA ALA A 48 10.93 5.13 -13.01
C ALA A 48 9.55 5.47 -13.60
N ALA A 49 8.48 4.92 -13.03
CA ALA A 49 7.11 5.11 -13.52
C ALA A 49 6.61 6.56 -13.38
N LEU A 50 7.26 7.34 -12.52
CA LEU A 50 6.95 8.75 -12.23
C LEU A 50 7.90 9.71 -12.94
N GLY A 51 8.87 9.20 -13.71
CA GLY A 51 9.85 10.01 -14.42
C GLY A 51 10.79 10.79 -13.50
N ILE A 52 11.05 10.28 -12.30
CA ILE A 52 11.94 10.91 -11.32
C ILE A 52 13.38 10.79 -11.82
N ASN A 53 14.08 11.91 -11.89
CA ASN A 53 15.46 11.99 -12.38
C ASN A 53 16.46 12.40 -11.30
N ASN A 54 15.99 12.93 -10.17
CA ASN A 54 16.81 13.28 -9.03
C ASN A 54 16.11 12.91 -7.72
N VAL A 55 16.88 12.36 -6.77
CA VAL A 55 16.43 12.00 -5.42
C VAL A 55 17.39 12.54 -4.36
N VAL A 56 16.85 12.94 -3.22
CA VAL A 56 17.61 13.20 -1.99
C VAL A 56 16.89 12.69 -0.75
N PHE A 57 17.62 12.63 0.36
CA PHE A 57 17.16 12.21 1.68
C PHE A 57 16.36 10.90 1.72
N PRO A 58 16.92 9.79 1.20
CA PRO A 58 16.38 8.46 1.44
C PRO A 58 16.07 8.19 2.93
N ALA A 59 14.90 7.62 3.21
CA ALA A 59 14.51 7.10 4.52
C ALA A 59 13.74 5.79 4.34
N VAL A 60 14.30 4.68 4.80
CA VAL A 60 13.72 3.34 4.68
C VAL A 60 13.23 2.88 6.04
N VAL A 61 12.06 2.24 6.06
CA VAL A 61 11.52 1.51 7.21
C VAL A 61 11.07 0.12 6.76
N ALA A 62 11.17 -0.86 7.66
CA ALA A 62 10.77 -2.23 7.39
C ALA A 62 9.95 -2.77 8.57
N GLY A 63 8.95 -3.58 8.25
CA GLY A 63 8.13 -4.27 9.23
C GLY A 63 8.46 -5.76 9.26
N ASP A 64 7.54 -6.58 8.77
CA ASP A 64 7.86 -7.97 8.46
C ASP A 64 8.83 -8.07 7.26
N ASP A 65 9.49 -9.21 7.11
CA ASP A 65 10.61 -9.37 6.17
C ASP A 65 10.25 -9.17 4.70
N ASP A 66 8.98 -9.28 4.34
CA ASP A 66 8.46 -9.05 2.99
C ASP A 66 7.88 -7.63 2.81
N ARG A 67 7.92 -6.78 3.84
CA ARG A 67 7.26 -5.47 3.85
C ARG A 67 8.20 -4.35 4.25
N ALA A 68 8.37 -3.40 3.33
CA ALA A 68 9.16 -2.21 3.57
C ALA A 68 8.56 -0.99 2.87
N ALA A 69 8.91 0.19 3.38
CA ALA A 69 8.63 1.45 2.75
C ALA A 69 9.92 2.26 2.59
N PHE A 70 10.00 2.99 1.48
CA PHE A 70 11.12 3.85 1.12
C PHE A 70 10.59 5.24 0.81
N ALA A 71 10.76 6.15 1.76
CA ALA A 71 10.45 7.56 1.62
C ALA A 71 11.63 8.34 1.05
N PHE A 72 11.37 9.31 0.18
CA PHE A 72 12.40 10.15 -0.42
C PHE A 72 11.81 11.43 -1.01
N LEU A 73 12.63 12.48 -1.14
CA LEU A 73 12.27 13.65 -1.95
C LEU A 73 12.74 13.43 -3.39
N GLY A 74 11.80 13.52 -4.34
CA GLY A 74 12.07 13.29 -5.75
C GLY A 74 11.67 14.47 -6.62
N THR A 75 12.36 14.65 -7.74
CA THR A 75 11.95 15.57 -8.82
C THR A 75 12.15 14.92 -10.19
N SER A 76 11.29 15.26 -11.15
CA SER A 76 11.45 14.89 -12.56
C SER A 76 12.46 15.76 -13.30
N THR A 77 12.89 16.89 -12.72
CA THR A 77 13.94 17.73 -13.28
C THR A 77 15.29 17.03 -13.16
N GLY A 78 15.93 16.72 -14.30
CA GLY A 78 17.27 16.12 -14.34
C GLY A 78 18.39 17.17 -14.25
N GLY A 79 19.62 16.70 -14.01
CA GLY A 79 20.82 17.55 -13.96
C GLY A 79 21.33 17.79 -12.54
N ASN A 80 22.26 18.73 -12.39
CA ASN A 80 22.89 19.05 -11.12
C ASN A 80 21.91 19.79 -10.19
N TYR A 81 21.30 19.07 -9.26
CA TYR A 81 20.34 19.65 -8.32
C TYR A 81 20.92 20.66 -7.33
N GLU A 82 22.25 20.75 -7.20
CA GLU A 82 22.92 21.77 -6.37
C GLU A 82 23.22 23.07 -7.14
N ALA A 83 22.98 23.11 -8.45
CA ALA A 83 23.18 24.31 -9.24
C ALA A 83 22.17 25.40 -8.86
N ASP A 84 22.61 26.65 -8.76
CA ASP A 84 21.72 27.74 -8.36
C ASP A 84 20.56 27.89 -9.34
N ASP A 85 20.79 27.74 -10.64
CA ASP A 85 19.74 27.82 -11.68
C ASP A 85 18.88 26.56 -11.81
N PHE A 86 19.07 25.55 -10.96
CA PHE A 86 18.26 24.33 -10.99
C PHE A 86 16.79 24.62 -10.65
N ALA A 87 15.91 24.36 -11.62
CA ALA A 87 14.47 24.57 -11.51
C ALA A 87 13.72 23.28 -11.14
N GLY A 88 14.16 22.61 -10.07
CA GLY A 88 13.49 21.40 -9.56
C GLY A 88 12.17 21.72 -8.87
N VAL A 89 11.17 20.87 -9.07
CA VAL A 89 9.97 20.82 -8.22
C VAL A 89 9.99 19.50 -7.49
N TRP A 90 10.16 19.56 -6.17
CA TRP A 90 10.42 18.41 -5.31
C TRP A 90 9.18 18.02 -4.54
N GLN A 91 8.91 16.73 -4.53
CA GLN A 91 7.76 16.13 -3.87
C GLN A 91 8.25 15.04 -2.91
N LEU A 92 7.52 14.83 -1.81
CA LEU A 92 7.72 13.66 -0.97
C LEU A 92 7.02 12.45 -1.58
N TYR A 93 7.78 11.37 -1.79
CA TYR A 93 7.27 10.09 -2.24
C TYR A 93 7.51 9.02 -1.18
N VAL A 94 6.64 8.01 -1.17
CA VAL A 94 6.85 6.76 -0.43
C VAL A 94 6.57 5.59 -1.36
N ALA A 95 7.58 4.75 -1.57
CA ALA A 95 7.46 3.48 -2.26
C ALA A 95 7.23 2.36 -1.25
N HIS A 96 6.28 1.46 -1.49
CA HIS A 96 6.00 0.31 -0.63
C HIS A 96 6.22 -1.00 -1.38
N THR A 97 6.75 -1.99 -0.69
CA THR A 97 6.75 -3.39 -1.11
C THR A 97 6.02 -4.25 -0.08
N TYR A 98 5.35 -5.30 -0.57
CA TYR A 98 4.67 -6.31 0.26
C TYR A 98 5.04 -7.74 -0.15
N ASP A 99 6.10 -7.90 -0.94
CA ASP A 99 6.56 -9.19 -1.48
C ASP A 99 8.08 -9.41 -1.36
N GLY A 100 8.71 -8.67 -0.44
CA GLY A 100 10.14 -8.77 -0.18
C GLY A 100 11.01 -7.99 -1.17
N GLY A 101 10.46 -6.94 -1.78
CA GLY A 101 11.14 -6.04 -2.70
C GLY A 101 11.11 -6.47 -4.16
N LYS A 102 10.35 -7.51 -4.54
CA LYS A 102 10.22 -7.94 -5.95
C LYS A 102 9.37 -6.96 -6.75
N THR A 103 8.38 -6.36 -6.10
CA THR A 103 7.57 -5.29 -6.67
C THR A 103 7.43 -4.12 -5.70
N TRP A 104 7.29 -2.93 -6.27
CA TRP A 104 7.16 -1.68 -5.54
C TRP A 104 6.02 -0.84 -6.12
N THR A 105 5.25 -0.20 -5.25
CA THR A 105 4.26 0.82 -5.63
C THR A 105 4.63 2.14 -4.97
N THR A 106 4.82 3.18 -5.80
CA THR A 106 5.23 4.51 -5.35
C THR A 106 4.06 5.48 -5.38
N THR A 107 3.83 6.14 -4.24
CA THR A 107 2.80 7.17 -4.07
C THR A 107 3.45 8.48 -3.64
N THR A 108 2.95 9.60 -4.16
CA THR A 108 3.29 10.92 -3.64
C THR A 108 2.50 11.19 -2.36
N VAL A 109 3.15 11.73 -1.34
CA VAL A 109 2.51 12.17 -0.09
C VAL A 109 1.78 13.50 -0.33
N ASP A 110 2.43 14.40 -1.05
CA ASP A 110 1.88 15.71 -1.40
C ASP A 110 1.29 15.71 -2.82
N THR A 111 0.37 16.64 -3.09
CA THR A 111 -0.23 16.77 -4.42
C THR A 111 0.69 17.57 -5.34
N PRO A 112 0.56 17.48 -6.69
CA PRO A 112 1.31 18.34 -7.61
C PRO A 112 1.19 19.84 -7.33
N SER A 113 0.13 20.26 -6.63
CA SER A 113 -0.13 21.63 -6.19
C SER A 113 0.49 22.00 -4.84
N ASP A 114 1.29 21.14 -4.21
CA ASP A 114 1.92 21.35 -2.90
C ASP A 114 3.32 20.70 -2.83
N PRO A 115 4.32 21.19 -3.57
CA PRO A 115 5.67 20.65 -3.54
C PRO A 115 6.38 21.03 -2.25
N VAL A 116 7.12 20.08 -1.68
CA VAL A 116 7.98 20.27 -0.50
C VAL A 116 9.05 21.33 -0.73
N GLN A 117 9.56 21.44 -1.97
CA GLN A 117 10.54 22.45 -2.35
C GLN A 117 10.49 22.80 -3.84
N VAL A 118 10.83 24.05 -4.17
CA VAL A 118 11.16 24.49 -5.53
C VAL A 118 12.58 25.08 -5.57
N GLY A 119 13.36 24.69 -6.58
CA GLY A 119 14.73 25.14 -6.80
C GLY A 119 15.79 24.08 -6.49
N CYS A 120 17.01 24.54 -6.19
CA CYS A 120 18.16 23.68 -5.86
C CYS A 120 17.97 22.99 -4.49
N ILE A 121 18.59 21.83 -4.30
CA ILE A 121 18.89 21.27 -2.97
C ILE A 121 20.40 21.39 -2.73
N TRP A 122 20.81 21.68 -1.49
CA TRP A 122 22.22 21.83 -1.13
C TRP A 122 22.62 20.83 -0.05
N LEU A 123 23.45 19.85 -0.39
CA LEU A 123 23.87 18.77 0.54
C LEU A 123 25.28 18.98 1.11
N SER A 124 26.00 20.01 0.67
CA SER A 124 27.40 20.25 1.08
C SER A 124 27.55 20.96 2.44
N GLY A 125 26.46 21.07 3.21
CA GLY A 125 26.43 21.70 4.53
C GLY A 125 26.46 23.24 4.52
N GLY A 126 26.13 23.85 5.66
CA GLY A 126 26.07 25.31 5.82
C GLY A 126 24.82 25.97 5.24
N SER A 127 24.83 27.31 5.23
CA SER A 127 23.76 28.14 4.67
C SER A 127 24.03 28.41 3.19
N ASN A 128 23.13 27.93 2.33
CA ASN A 128 23.14 28.25 0.89
C ASN A 128 21.79 28.86 0.50
N ASP A 129 21.85 29.97 -0.22
CA ASP A 129 20.67 30.75 -0.58
C ASP A 129 19.82 30.14 -1.71
N CYS A 130 20.32 29.10 -2.40
CA CYS A 130 19.58 28.48 -3.51
C CYS A 130 18.48 27.50 -3.05
N ARG A 131 18.54 27.01 -1.80
CA ARG A 131 17.57 26.06 -1.23
C ARG A 131 16.56 26.73 -0.30
N ASN A 132 15.35 26.17 -0.21
CA ASN A 132 14.29 26.65 0.67
C ASN A 132 13.90 25.68 1.79
N LEU A 133 14.42 24.46 1.71
CA LEU A 133 14.20 23.34 2.59
C LEU A 133 15.35 23.25 3.60
N LEU A 134 15.01 22.93 4.84
CA LEU A 134 15.99 22.54 5.85
C LEU A 134 16.42 21.07 5.64
N ASP A 135 17.51 20.66 6.27
CA ASP A 135 17.87 19.24 6.38
C ASP A 135 17.27 18.74 7.71
N PHE A 136 16.79 17.51 7.91
CA PHE A 136 16.68 16.26 7.15
C PHE A 136 15.20 15.79 7.13
N MET A 137 14.89 14.70 6.42
CA MET A 137 13.66 13.92 6.66
C MET A 137 13.99 12.54 7.21
N ASP A 138 13.01 11.93 7.88
CA ASP A 138 13.11 10.55 8.37
C ASP A 138 11.75 9.88 8.35
N ALA A 139 11.73 8.55 8.36
CA ALA A 139 10.52 7.74 8.38
C ALA A 139 10.51 6.82 9.60
N THR A 140 9.31 6.53 10.11
CA THR A 140 9.11 5.61 11.22
C THR A 140 7.79 4.86 11.08
N LEU A 141 7.63 3.82 11.90
CA LEU A 141 6.40 3.04 11.99
C LEU A 141 5.72 3.29 13.33
N ASP A 142 4.40 3.36 13.32
CA ASP A 142 3.64 3.24 14.56
C ASP A 142 3.53 1.77 15.01
N ALA A 143 2.88 1.55 16.16
CA ALA A 143 2.68 0.22 16.73
C ALA A 143 1.85 -0.73 15.83
N GLN A 144 1.24 -0.22 14.77
CA GLN A 144 0.46 -0.99 13.80
C GLN A 144 1.16 -1.15 12.45
N GLY A 145 2.39 -0.67 12.31
CA GLY A 145 3.15 -0.75 11.06
C GLY A 145 2.71 0.29 10.03
N ILE A 146 2.03 1.37 10.46
CA ILE A 146 1.66 2.49 9.58
C ILE A 146 2.87 3.40 9.42
N VAL A 147 3.18 3.76 8.17
CA VAL A 147 4.32 4.61 7.84
C VAL A 147 4.02 6.07 8.16
N HIS A 148 4.92 6.70 8.91
CA HIS A 148 4.97 8.14 9.16
C HIS A 148 6.29 8.71 8.65
N VAL A 149 6.24 9.84 7.95
CA VAL A 149 7.44 10.54 7.45
C VAL A 149 7.47 11.93 8.04
N GLY A 150 8.47 12.23 8.86
CA GLY A 150 8.75 13.58 9.32
C GLY A 150 9.62 14.31 8.32
N TYR A 151 9.18 15.47 7.82
CA TYR A 151 9.92 16.25 6.83
C TYR A 151 9.73 17.75 7.04
N PRO A 152 10.73 18.57 6.69
CA PRO A 152 10.56 20.00 6.56
C PRO A 152 9.75 20.31 5.30
N ASP A 153 8.91 21.32 5.36
CA ASP A 153 8.20 21.83 4.19
C ASP A 153 8.65 23.28 3.92
N GLY A 154 9.53 23.40 2.94
CA GLY A 154 10.17 24.63 2.51
C GLY A 154 9.34 25.45 1.54
N CYS A 155 8.25 24.90 1.01
CA CYS A 155 7.39 25.56 0.05
C CYS A 155 5.90 25.35 0.36
N THR A 156 5.32 26.32 1.04
CA THR A 156 3.89 26.36 1.33
C THR A 156 3.19 27.47 0.53
N ARG A 157 1.86 27.39 0.36
CA ARG A 157 1.03 28.46 -0.24
C ARG A 157 1.32 28.73 -1.73
N THR A 158 1.67 29.96 -2.10
CA THR A 158 1.76 30.40 -3.49
C THR A 158 3.05 29.97 -4.16
N CYS A 159 4.13 29.67 -3.42
CA CYS A 159 5.33 29.09 -4.02
C CYS A 159 5.06 27.75 -4.73
N ALA A 160 4.01 27.03 -4.31
CA ALA A 160 3.60 25.74 -4.85
C ALA A 160 3.01 25.82 -6.26
N THR A 161 2.48 26.99 -6.63
CA THR A 161 1.79 27.21 -7.91
C THR A 161 2.43 28.32 -8.75
N GLN A 162 3.12 29.26 -8.10
CA GLN A 162 3.84 30.37 -8.68
C GLN A 162 5.09 30.64 -7.82
N PRO A 163 6.21 29.93 -8.06
CA PRO A 163 7.44 30.21 -7.35
C PRO A 163 7.92 31.62 -7.71
N ALA A 164 7.67 32.59 -6.82
CA ALA A 164 8.31 33.89 -6.85
C ALA A 164 9.81 33.73 -6.47
N VAL A 165 10.57 34.83 -6.55
CA VAL A 165 12.02 34.89 -6.22
C VAL A 165 12.36 34.02 -5.00
N LYS A 166 13.51 33.30 -5.04
CA LYS A 166 14.02 32.34 -4.03
C LYS A 166 14.19 32.85 -2.58
N THR A 167 13.60 33.98 -2.26
CA THR A 167 13.65 34.65 -0.96
C THR A 167 12.27 35.10 -0.48
N ASP A 168 11.19 34.77 -1.20
CA ASP A 168 9.84 35.28 -0.92
C ASP A 168 9.11 34.50 0.18
N THR A 169 9.53 34.76 1.44
CA THR A 169 8.92 34.15 2.63
C THR A 169 7.47 34.56 2.84
N ALA A 170 7.02 35.70 2.30
CA ALA A 170 5.64 36.14 2.43
C ALA A 170 4.67 35.23 1.68
N ASN A 171 5.14 34.65 0.57
CA ASN A 171 4.41 33.74 -0.31
C ASN A 171 4.76 32.25 -0.07
N GLY A 172 5.37 31.97 1.08
CA GLY A 172 5.60 30.63 1.60
C GLY A 172 6.82 29.89 1.04
N TYR A 173 7.74 30.60 0.40
CA TYR A 173 9.09 30.11 0.12
C TYR A 173 9.94 30.17 1.41
N ARG A 174 10.80 29.18 1.69
CA ARG A 174 11.58 29.08 2.95
C ARG A 174 10.71 29.01 4.20
N THR A 175 9.53 28.39 4.09
CA THR A 175 8.81 28.04 5.31
C THR A 175 9.59 27.04 6.14
N ARG A 176 9.50 27.20 7.45
CA ARG A 176 10.11 26.30 8.43
C ARG A 176 9.03 25.43 9.06
N LEU A 177 8.11 24.94 8.24
CA LEU A 177 7.01 24.13 8.70
C LEU A 177 7.54 22.71 8.92
N ALA A 178 7.36 22.19 10.12
CA ALA A 178 7.59 20.78 10.41
C ALA A 178 6.30 20.03 10.04
N SER A 179 6.43 19.07 9.13
CA SER A 179 5.32 18.33 8.56
C SER A 179 5.47 16.83 8.85
N VAL A 180 4.33 16.14 8.96
CA VAL A 180 4.28 14.69 9.10
C VAL A 180 3.34 14.12 8.04
N GLY A 181 3.91 13.37 7.11
CA GLY A 181 3.16 12.56 6.15
C GLY A 181 2.74 11.28 6.84
N ARG A 182 1.44 10.98 6.85
CA ARG A 182 0.90 9.77 7.47
C ARG A 182 0.19 8.92 6.44
N GLN A 183 0.53 7.63 6.37
CA GLN A 183 -0.25 6.66 5.62
C GLN A 183 -1.68 6.58 6.19
N THR A 184 -2.68 6.83 5.34
CA THR A 184 -4.10 6.84 5.71
C THR A 184 -4.88 5.63 5.21
N GLY A 185 -4.31 4.83 4.32
CA GLY A 185 -4.92 3.63 3.77
C GLY A 185 -3.89 2.68 3.15
N GLY A 186 -4.37 1.57 2.57
CA GLY A 186 -3.53 0.50 2.05
C GLY A 186 -3.06 -0.48 3.13
N ILE A 187 -2.19 -1.40 2.72
CA ILE A 187 -1.65 -2.47 3.56
C ILE A 187 -0.58 -1.88 4.50
N ARG A 188 -0.49 -2.40 5.73
CA ARG A 188 0.50 -1.96 6.74
C ARG A 188 1.75 -2.83 6.67
N LEU A 189 2.86 -2.39 7.27
CA LEU A 189 4.10 -3.17 7.20
C LEU A 189 4.15 -4.37 8.16
N PHE A 190 3.16 -4.54 9.04
CA PHE A 190 3.02 -5.71 9.90
C PHE A 190 1.81 -6.56 9.48
N HIS A 191 2.04 -7.82 9.14
CA HIS A 191 1.02 -8.82 8.76
C HIS A 191 -0.04 -8.98 9.83
N GLU A 192 0.31 -8.84 11.12
CA GLU A 192 -0.64 -9.05 12.22
C GLU A 192 -1.84 -8.08 12.18
N PHE A 193 -1.74 -6.99 11.43
CA PHE A 193 -2.80 -6.00 11.26
C PHE A 193 -3.50 -6.06 9.89
N ASP A 194 -3.30 -7.10 9.11
CA ASP A 194 -4.00 -7.31 7.84
C ASP A 194 -5.51 -7.56 8.02
N ALA A 195 -6.21 -7.64 6.89
CA ALA A 195 -7.58 -8.12 6.85
C ALA A 195 -7.66 -9.61 7.24
N ASP A 196 -8.85 -10.10 7.57
CA ASP A 196 -9.10 -11.52 7.83
C ASP A 196 -10.57 -11.83 7.51
N LEU A 197 -10.79 -12.37 6.30
CA LEU A 197 -12.08 -12.65 5.71
C LEU A 197 -12.55 -14.07 6.06
N THR A 198 -13.57 -14.13 6.89
CA THR A 198 -14.20 -15.42 7.25
C THR A 198 -15.57 -15.55 6.63
N VAL A 199 -15.93 -16.78 6.25
CA VAL A 199 -17.34 -17.12 6.00
C VAL A 199 -17.97 -17.58 7.31
N SER A 200 -18.67 -16.66 7.97
CA SER A 200 -19.28 -16.89 9.29
C SER A 200 -20.65 -17.56 9.22
N GLY A 201 -21.29 -17.60 8.04
CA GLY A 201 -22.57 -18.26 7.84
C GLY A 201 -22.82 -18.65 6.40
N LEU A 202 -23.59 -19.72 6.19
CA LEU A 202 -24.02 -20.18 4.88
C LEU A 202 -25.45 -20.68 4.98
N THR A 203 -26.35 -20.11 4.19
CA THR A 203 -27.77 -20.47 4.18
C THR A 203 -28.26 -20.67 2.75
N MET A 204 -29.35 -21.42 2.58
CA MET A 204 -30.03 -21.60 1.31
C MET A 204 -31.53 -21.39 1.50
N GLY A 205 -32.11 -20.51 0.69
CA GLY A 205 -33.56 -20.30 0.60
C GLY A 205 -34.08 -20.88 -0.70
N VAL A 206 -35.28 -21.49 -0.66
CA VAL A 206 -35.98 -21.98 -1.85
C VAL A 206 -37.33 -21.28 -1.93
N SER A 207 -37.62 -20.68 -3.08
CA SER A 207 -38.89 -20.01 -3.35
C SER A 207 -39.99 -21.01 -3.67
N ARG A 208 -41.25 -20.54 -3.70
CA ARG A 208 -42.38 -21.35 -4.19
C ARG A 208 -42.22 -21.77 -5.65
N SER A 209 -41.46 -21.03 -6.45
CA SER A 209 -41.14 -21.38 -7.84
C SER A 209 -39.95 -22.34 -7.98
N GLN A 210 -39.49 -22.93 -6.87
CA GLN A 210 -38.31 -23.82 -6.82
C GLN A 210 -36.99 -23.13 -7.19
N SER A 211 -36.94 -21.79 -7.14
CA SER A 211 -35.69 -21.06 -7.29
C SER A 211 -34.92 -21.14 -5.96
N ALA A 212 -33.68 -21.64 -6.00
CA ALA A 212 -32.79 -21.70 -4.86
C ALA A 212 -31.79 -20.55 -4.90
N THR A 213 -31.69 -19.81 -3.80
CA THR A 213 -30.68 -18.78 -3.57
C THR A 213 -29.82 -19.20 -2.39
N VAL A 214 -28.50 -19.19 -2.59
CA VAL A 214 -27.52 -19.46 -1.54
C VAL A 214 -26.93 -18.14 -1.08
N VAL A 215 -26.78 -17.96 0.23
CA VAL A 215 -26.27 -16.74 0.84
C VAL A 215 -25.13 -17.09 1.79
N ALA A 216 -23.94 -16.55 1.52
CA ALA A 216 -22.82 -16.54 2.44
C ALA A 216 -22.86 -15.26 3.28
N THR A 217 -22.55 -15.37 4.57
CA THR A 217 -22.25 -14.23 5.44
C THR A 217 -20.74 -14.18 5.57
N VAL A 218 -20.13 -13.10 5.10
CA VAL A 218 -18.68 -12.88 5.11
C VAL A 218 -18.38 -11.77 6.09
N THR A 219 -17.40 -11.98 6.96
CA THR A 219 -16.97 -11.02 7.99
C THR A 219 -15.48 -10.77 7.85
N ASN A 220 -15.09 -9.50 7.77
CA ASN A 220 -13.69 -9.11 7.95
C ASN A 220 -13.44 -8.90 9.46
N ARG A 221 -12.73 -9.85 10.08
CA ARG A 221 -12.37 -9.78 11.51
C ARG A 221 -10.95 -9.25 11.76
N GLY A 222 -10.24 -8.89 10.69
CA GLY A 222 -8.89 -8.31 10.73
C GLY A 222 -8.91 -6.83 11.10
N ALA A 223 -7.72 -6.23 11.20
CA ALA A 223 -7.54 -4.85 11.65
C ALA A 223 -7.48 -3.83 10.51
N SER A 224 -7.43 -4.30 9.26
CA SER A 224 -7.41 -3.47 8.05
C SER A 224 -8.58 -3.79 7.12
N ASP A 225 -8.92 -2.82 6.28
CA ASP A 225 -9.95 -2.96 5.26
C ASP A 225 -9.51 -3.96 4.20
N ALA A 226 -10.39 -4.88 3.83
CA ALA A 226 -10.19 -5.75 2.68
C ALA A 226 -10.55 -4.99 1.41
N GLY A 227 -9.67 -5.05 0.41
CA GLY A 227 -9.96 -4.59 -0.96
C GLY A 227 -11.02 -5.45 -1.66
N ALA A 228 -11.15 -5.33 -2.98
CA ALA A 228 -12.10 -6.14 -3.72
C ALA A 228 -11.71 -7.63 -3.70
N PHE A 229 -12.68 -8.52 -3.49
CA PHE A 229 -12.47 -9.96 -3.45
C PHE A 229 -13.65 -10.74 -4.04
N VAL A 230 -13.42 -12.03 -4.33
CA VAL A 230 -14.42 -12.94 -4.90
C VAL A 230 -14.92 -13.90 -3.83
N VAL A 231 -16.24 -14.01 -3.66
CA VAL A 231 -16.88 -15.09 -2.91
C VAL A 231 -17.31 -16.18 -3.88
N ARG A 232 -16.73 -17.37 -3.75
CA ARG A 232 -17.03 -18.53 -4.57
C ARG A 232 -17.94 -19.49 -3.85
N PHE A 233 -19.01 -19.92 -4.51
CA PHE A 233 -19.92 -20.97 -4.07
C PHE A 233 -19.73 -22.22 -4.93
N SER A 234 -19.49 -23.38 -4.32
CA SER A 234 -19.30 -24.64 -5.06
C SER A 234 -19.87 -25.86 -4.35
N ASP A 235 -20.35 -26.84 -5.12
CA ASP A 235 -20.71 -28.19 -4.63
C ASP A 235 -19.77 -29.29 -5.15
N GLY A 236 -18.64 -28.90 -5.74
CA GLY A 236 -17.68 -29.80 -6.40
C GLY A 236 -17.99 -30.08 -7.87
N SER A 237 -19.25 -29.92 -8.31
CA SER A 237 -19.65 -30.05 -9.71
C SER A 237 -19.93 -28.71 -10.38
N ARG A 238 -20.43 -27.76 -9.61
CA ARG A 238 -20.79 -26.41 -10.04
C ARG A 238 -20.02 -25.38 -9.22
N THR A 239 -19.73 -24.26 -9.87
CA THR A 239 -19.11 -23.09 -9.25
C THR A 239 -19.84 -21.83 -9.70
N LEU A 240 -20.13 -20.93 -8.76
CA LEU A 240 -20.69 -19.60 -9.01
C LEU A 240 -19.90 -18.59 -8.18
N ASP A 241 -19.51 -17.48 -8.81
CA ASP A 241 -18.73 -16.43 -8.17
C ASP A 241 -19.58 -15.16 -7.99
N ALA A 242 -19.33 -14.44 -6.90
CA ALA A 242 -19.89 -13.14 -6.62
C ALA A 242 -18.79 -12.17 -6.17
N ASN A 243 -18.77 -10.98 -6.75
CA ASN A 243 -17.76 -9.96 -6.44
C ASN A 243 -18.20 -9.10 -5.26
N VAL A 244 -17.25 -8.77 -4.39
CA VAL A 244 -17.39 -7.79 -3.32
C VAL A 244 -16.36 -6.68 -3.58
N SER A 245 -16.78 -5.42 -3.60
CA SER A 245 -15.89 -4.29 -3.92
C SER A 245 -14.88 -3.95 -2.81
N GLY A 246 -15.16 -4.40 -1.59
CA GLY A 246 -14.37 -4.18 -0.39
C GLY A 246 -15.17 -4.48 0.86
N LEU A 247 -14.49 -4.77 1.97
CA LEU A 247 -15.12 -4.99 3.27
C LEU A 247 -14.23 -4.39 4.37
N ALA A 248 -14.70 -3.28 4.94
CA ALA A 248 -13.96 -2.58 5.99
C ALA A 248 -13.74 -3.46 7.23
N ALA A 249 -12.71 -3.15 8.01
CA ALA A 249 -12.39 -3.87 9.23
C ALA A 249 -13.61 -3.97 10.17
N GLY A 250 -13.87 -5.16 10.72
CA GLY A 250 -15.00 -5.45 11.59
C GLY A 250 -16.37 -5.53 10.90
N GLN A 251 -16.47 -5.25 9.58
CA GLN A 251 -17.74 -5.29 8.87
C GLN A 251 -18.14 -6.70 8.44
N THR A 252 -19.44 -6.88 8.23
CA THR A 252 -20.05 -8.11 7.73
C THR A 252 -20.96 -7.82 6.55
N VAL A 253 -20.89 -8.65 5.51
CA VAL A 253 -21.72 -8.55 4.30
C VAL A 253 -22.38 -9.89 4.01
N LYS A 254 -23.61 -9.85 3.49
CA LYS A 254 -24.30 -11.02 2.95
C LYS A 254 -24.15 -11.03 1.43
N VAL A 255 -23.55 -12.08 0.90
CA VAL A 255 -23.31 -12.27 -0.54
C VAL A 255 -24.16 -13.42 -1.01
N SER A 256 -24.87 -13.26 -2.13
CA SER A 256 -25.83 -14.25 -2.60
C SER A 256 -25.67 -14.59 -4.07
N VAL A 257 -25.91 -15.86 -4.42
CA VAL A 257 -26.00 -16.34 -5.80
C VAL A 257 -27.33 -17.05 -6.05
N LEU A 258 -27.86 -16.90 -7.27
CA LEU A 258 -28.96 -17.74 -7.75
C LEU A 258 -28.40 -19.13 -8.08
N TRP A 259 -28.57 -20.06 -7.14
CA TRP A 259 -28.03 -21.42 -7.25
C TRP A 259 -28.79 -22.24 -8.29
N SER A 260 -30.12 -22.18 -8.31
CA SER A 260 -30.93 -22.86 -9.33
C SER A 260 -32.24 -22.13 -9.53
N THR A 261 -32.81 -22.19 -10.73
CA THR A 261 -34.19 -21.74 -10.99
C THR A 261 -35.22 -22.87 -10.80
N GLN A 262 -34.75 -24.12 -10.76
CA GLN A 262 -35.57 -25.32 -10.59
C GLN A 262 -34.79 -26.36 -9.78
N ILE A 263 -34.65 -26.12 -8.47
CA ILE A 263 -33.93 -27.05 -7.60
C ILE A 263 -34.75 -28.33 -7.37
N LYS A 264 -34.12 -29.48 -7.52
CA LYS A 264 -34.74 -30.79 -7.27
C LYS A 264 -34.62 -31.16 -5.80
N ASN A 265 -35.46 -32.08 -5.33
CA ASN A 265 -35.26 -32.71 -4.03
C ASN A 265 -33.91 -33.44 -4.02
N GLY A 266 -33.20 -33.34 -2.90
CA GLY A 266 -31.87 -33.92 -2.77
C GLY A 266 -31.03 -33.23 -1.70
N THR A 267 -29.80 -33.68 -1.58
CA THR A 267 -28.81 -33.16 -0.63
C THR A 267 -27.73 -32.42 -1.41
N TYR A 268 -27.45 -31.19 -0.99
CA TYR A 268 -26.49 -30.28 -1.62
C TYR A 268 -25.45 -29.87 -0.58
N ARG A 269 -24.21 -30.35 -0.73
CA ARG A 269 -23.08 -29.89 0.10
C ARG A 269 -22.44 -28.70 -0.59
N ILE A 270 -22.68 -27.50 -0.09
CA ILE A 270 -22.19 -26.26 -0.68
C ILE A 270 -21.08 -25.71 0.20
N THR A 271 -19.98 -25.33 -0.43
CA THR A 271 -18.87 -24.60 0.17
C THR A 271 -18.91 -23.17 -0.35
N ALA A 272 -18.86 -22.20 0.56
CA ALA A 272 -18.59 -20.81 0.24
C ALA A 272 -17.16 -20.48 0.68
N THR A 273 -16.40 -19.84 -0.20
CA THR A 273 -15.01 -19.42 0.03
C THR A 273 -14.92 -17.93 -0.22
N ALA A 274 -14.66 -17.15 0.84
CA ALA A 274 -14.26 -15.74 0.70
C ALA A 274 -12.85 -15.67 0.11
N ASP A 275 -12.55 -14.56 -0.56
CA ASP A 275 -11.33 -14.34 -1.35
C ASP A 275 -10.83 -15.56 -2.15
N ALA A 276 -11.72 -16.17 -2.93
CA ALA A 276 -11.43 -17.41 -3.65
C ALA A 276 -10.35 -17.29 -4.74
N THR A 277 -9.85 -16.08 -4.99
CA THR A 277 -8.77 -15.76 -5.93
C THR A 277 -7.48 -15.34 -5.24
N ASN A 278 -7.44 -15.30 -3.90
CA ASN A 278 -6.28 -14.88 -3.11
C ASN A 278 -5.80 -13.46 -3.48
N ALA A 279 -6.75 -12.52 -3.62
CA ALA A 279 -6.50 -11.14 -4.01
C ALA A 279 -6.25 -10.21 -2.81
N VAL A 280 -6.66 -10.59 -1.62
CA VAL A 280 -6.47 -9.84 -0.37
C VAL A 280 -5.43 -10.59 0.45
N SER A 281 -4.40 -9.89 0.94
CA SER A 281 -3.48 -10.45 1.93
C SER A 281 -4.20 -10.51 3.27
N GLU A 282 -4.22 -11.68 3.90
CA GLU A 282 -4.93 -11.89 5.15
C GLU A 282 -4.02 -12.40 6.26
N THR A 283 -4.40 -12.12 7.51
CA THR A 283 -3.69 -12.67 8.69
C THR A 283 -3.78 -14.20 8.76
N ASN A 284 -4.79 -14.80 8.12
CA ASN A 284 -4.99 -16.24 8.04
C ASN A 284 -5.78 -16.59 6.78
N GLU A 285 -5.15 -17.32 5.86
CA GLU A 285 -5.76 -17.74 4.58
C GLU A 285 -6.62 -19.02 4.72
N THR A 286 -6.56 -19.69 5.88
CA THR A 286 -7.13 -21.05 6.05
C THR A 286 -8.57 -21.06 6.56
N ASN A 287 -9.11 -19.92 6.97
CA ASN A 287 -10.43 -19.75 7.58
C ASN A 287 -11.45 -19.06 6.65
N ASN A 288 -11.13 -18.98 5.36
CA ASN A 288 -11.95 -18.28 4.38
C ASN A 288 -13.08 -19.16 3.83
N SER A 289 -13.15 -20.44 4.22
CA SER A 289 -14.13 -21.40 3.69
C SER A 289 -15.06 -21.97 4.74
N LEU A 290 -16.35 -22.06 4.40
CA LEU A 290 -17.36 -22.77 5.18
C LEU A 290 -18.18 -23.68 4.26
N ALA A 291 -18.27 -24.96 4.63
CA ALA A 291 -19.15 -25.93 3.98
C ALA A 291 -20.39 -26.22 4.84
N ARG A 292 -21.56 -26.27 4.20
CA ARG A 292 -22.82 -26.69 4.82
C ARG A 292 -23.58 -27.64 3.90
N THR A 293 -24.32 -28.55 4.51
CA THR A 293 -25.16 -29.49 3.77
C THR A 293 -26.61 -29.06 3.86
N PHE A 294 -27.27 -28.91 2.72
CA PHE A 294 -28.67 -28.53 2.63
C PHE A 294 -29.48 -29.68 2.03
N THR A 295 -30.56 -30.06 2.70
CA THR A 295 -31.54 -31.00 2.16
C THR A 295 -32.77 -30.24 1.68
N VAL A 296 -33.13 -30.45 0.42
CA VAL A 296 -34.36 -29.93 -0.19
C VAL A 296 -35.39 -31.04 -0.24
N SER A 297 -36.54 -30.82 0.38
CA SER A 297 -37.68 -31.74 0.32
C SER A 297 -38.99 -30.97 0.28
N GLY A 298 -39.80 -31.21 -0.75
CA GLY A 298 -41.12 -30.58 -0.88
C GLY A 298 -41.08 -29.05 -0.90
N GLY A 299 -40.02 -28.46 -1.48
CA GLY A 299 -39.82 -27.00 -1.52
C GLY A 299 -39.38 -26.36 -0.20
N LYS A 300 -39.11 -27.15 0.84
CA LYS A 300 -38.51 -26.69 2.10
C LYS A 300 -37.01 -27.04 2.14
N VAL A 301 -36.23 -26.22 2.83
CA VAL A 301 -34.81 -26.42 3.06
C VAL A 301 -34.55 -26.66 4.55
N THR A 302 -33.77 -27.70 4.84
CA THR A 302 -33.16 -27.93 6.15
C THR A 302 -31.64 -27.97 6.01
N ALA A 303 -30.93 -27.26 6.88
CA ALA A 303 -29.47 -27.27 6.94
C ALA A 303 -28.98 -28.25 8.01
N GLN A 304 -27.87 -28.93 7.74
CA GLN A 304 -27.10 -29.78 8.65
C GLN A 304 -25.67 -29.26 8.77
#